data_AF-A0A918NJP3-F1
#
_entry.id   AF-A0A918NJP3-F1
#
_cell.length_a   1.000
_cell.length_b   1.000
_cell.length_c   1.000
_cell.angle_alpha   90.00
_cell.angle_beta   90.00
_cell.angle_gamma   90.00
#
_symmetry.space_group_name_H-M   'P 1'
#
loop_
_entity.id
_entity.type
_entity.pdbx_description
1 polymer ?
#
loop_
_entity_poly.entity_id
_entity_poly.type
_entity_poly.pdbx_seq_one_letter_code
_entity_poly.pdbx_strand_id
1 'polypeptide(L)'
;MPRAGLDPAAVVAAGAALADEVGLDHLTMGLLAQRLGVRTPSLYKHVNGQEDLNRRIAALAVSEAADAVGSAVQGYAGRDALAAALRAFRAFVLRHPGRYAATTGVEPTGPDDPMADASRRLFGAFRAVLRGYEIAESDVDHALRMLRSLCHGFATLQGAGGFRWSADVDESFEWLIAFADRGLRAM
;
A
#
# COMPACT_ATOMS: atom_id res chain seq x y z
N MET A 1 33.17 -11.50 -9.79
CA MET A 1 31.72 -11.63 -10.01
C MET A 1 31.28 -10.46 -10.89
N PRO A 2 30.77 -10.67 -12.12
CA PRO A 2 30.23 -9.58 -12.92
C PRO A 2 29.02 -9.02 -12.18
N ARG A 3 28.96 -7.70 -11.95
CA ARG A 3 27.80 -7.06 -11.34
C ARG A 3 26.59 -7.38 -12.23
N ALA A 4 25.56 -8.03 -11.67
CA ALA A 4 24.25 -8.06 -12.29
C ALA A 4 23.91 -6.63 -12.71
N GLY A 5 23.67 -6.44 -14.01
CA GLY A 5 23.48 -5.11 -14.58
C GLY A 5 22.38 -4.39 -13.82
N LEU A 6 22.63 -3.12 -13.50
CA LEU A 6 21.60 -2.27 -12.91
C LEU A 6 20.46 -2.14 -13.95
N ASP A 7 19.23 -2.43 -13.55
CA ASP A 7 18.04 -2.25 -14.37
C ASP A 7 16.99 -1.39 -13.64
N PRO A 8 15.96 -0.87 -14.33
CA PRO A 8 14.95 -0.03 -13.70
C PRO A 8 14.21 -0.70 -12.54
N ALA A 9 13.92 -1.99 -12.63
CA ALA A 9 13.19 -2.71 -11.57
C ALA A 9 14.04 -2.83 -10.31
N ALA A 10 15.33 -3.14 -10.44
CA ALA A 10 16.28 -3.22 -9.34
C ALA A 10 16.49 -1.87 -8.65
N VAL A 11 16.55 -0.77 -9.41
CA VAL A 11 16.65 0.59 -8.85
C VAL A 11 15.40 0.93 -8.04
N VAL A 12 14.21 0.66 -8.56
CA VAL A 12 12.95 0.92 -7.87
C VAL A 12 12.80 0.06 -6.62
N ALA A 13 13.12 -1.23 -6.70
CA ALA A 13 13.06 -2.15 -5.55
C ALA A 13 14.03 -1.73 -4.44
N ALA A 14 15.25 -1.33 -4.79
CA ALA A 14 16.22 -0.81 -3.83
C ALA A 14 15.77 0.53 -3.22
N GLY A 15 15.18 1.42 -4.02
CA GLY A 15 14.59 2.67 -3.55
C GLY A 15 13.42 2.44 -2.60
N ALA A 16 12.54 1.49 -2.91
CA ALA A 16 11.41 1.08 -2.09
C ALA A 16 11.86 0.50 -0.74
N ALA A 17 12.86 -0.40 -0.74
CA ALA A 17 13.45 -0.92 0.49
C ALA A 17 14.12 0.19 1.32
N LEU A 18 14.87 1.08 0.67
CA LEU A 18 15.50 2.20 1.36
C LEU A 18 14.46 3.17 1.95
N ALA A 19 13.35 3.43 1.26
CA ALA A 19 12.26 4.23 1.78
C ALA A 19 11.65 3.63 3.06
N ASP A 20 11.51 2.30 3.14
CA ASP A 20 11.05 1.63 4.36
C ASP A 20 12.06 1.74 5.51
N GLU A 21 13.36 1.75 5.19
CA GLU A 21 14.46 1.84 6.16
C GLU A 21 14.61 3.27 6.74
N VAL A 22 14.61 4.30 5.88
CA VAL A 22 14.94 5.68 6.28
C VAL A 22 13.74 6.64 6.29
N GLY A 23 12.57 6.21 5.81
CA GLY A 23 11.43 7.07 5.54
C GLY A 23 11.49 7.70 4.15
N LEU A 24 10.32 7.87 3.52
CA LEU A 24 10.24 8.39 2.15
C LEU A 24 10.84 9.79 2.00
N ASP A 25 10.59 10.68 2.96
CA ASP A 25 11.08 12.07 2.93
C ASP A 25 12.62 12.16 3.01
N HIS A 26 13.25 11.10 3.53
CA HIS A 26 14.71 10.99 3.62
C HIS A 26 15.32 10.19 2.46
N LEU A 27 14.50 9.59 1.59
CA LEU A 27 14.99 8.90 0.39
C LEU A 27 15.55 9.92 -0.61
N THR A 28 16.84 9.81 -0.92
CA THR A 28 17.48 10.62 -1.96
C THR A 28 18.18 9.76 -3.00
N MET A 29 18.29 10.27 -4.24
CA MET A 29 19.09 9.65 -5.29
C MET A 29 20.54 9.34 -4.86
N GLY A 30 21.13 10.19 -4.02
CA GLY A 30 22.47 10.00 -3.47
C GLY A 30 22.57 8.80 -2.52
N LEU A 31 21.65 8.70 -1.56
CA LEU A 31 21.59 7.56 -0.64
C LEU A 31 21.29 6.25 -1.39
N LEU A 32 20.41 6.29 -2.39
CA LEU A 32 20.13 5.13 -3.23
C LEU A 32 21.36 4.68 -4.03
N ALA A 33 22.12 5.62 -4.60
CA ALA A 33 23.35 5.31 -5.32
C ALA A 33 24.40 4.66 -4.40
N GLN A 34 24.54 5.19 -3.18
CA GLN A 34 25.40 4.61 -2.14
C GLN A 34 24.97 3.17 -1.79
N ARG A 35 23.67 2.94 -1.57
CA ARG A 35 23.09 1.62 -1.26
C ARG A 35 23.35 0.60 -2.37
N LEU A 36 23.33 1.03 -3.62
CA LEU A 36 23.57 0.20 -4.80
C LEU A 36 25.07 0.08 -5.17
N GLY A 37 25.95 0.81 -4.50
CA GLY A 37 27.38 0.82 -4.80
C GLY A 37 27.71 1.37 -6.19
N VAL A 38 26.93 2.33 -6.68
CA VAL A 38 27.09 2.99 -7.97
C VAL A 38 27.22 4.52 -7.80
N ARG A 39 27.59 5.23 -8.86
CA ARG A 39 27.58 6.70 -8.85
C ARG A 39 26.16 7.21 -9.16
N THR A 40 25.74 8.31 -8.55
CA THR A 40 24.40 8.90 -8.78
C THR A 40 24.05 9.11 -10.26
N PRO A 41 24.95 9.59 -11.14
CA PRO A 41 24.70 9.69 -12.58
C PRO A 41 24.26 8.37 -13.26
N SER A 42 24.66 7.21 -12.71
CA SER A 42 24.27 5.90 -13.24
C SER A 42 22.79 5.60 -13.04
N LEU A 43 22.15 6.14 -11.99
CA LEU A 43 20.73 5.92 -11.71
C LEU A 43 19.82 6.59 -12.74
N TYR A 44 20.22 7.74 -13.29
CA TYR A 44 19.40 8.50 -14.23
C TYR A 44 19.20 7.80 -15.59
N LYS A 45 19.94 6.72 -15.85
CA LYS A 45 19.68 5.83 -17.00
C LYS A 45 18.45 4.94 -16.79
N HIS A 46 17.95 4.86 -15.55
CA HIS A 46 16.91 3.92 -15.15
C HIS A 46 15.67 4.63 -14.59
N VAL A 47 15.83 5.80 -13.99
CA VAL A 47 14.75 6.64 -13.46
C VAL A 47 14.99 8.12 -13.80
N ASN A 48 13.94 8.85 -14.15
CA ASN A 48 13.99 10.27 -14.51
C ASN A 48 13.95 11.17 -13.27
N GLY A 49 14.90 10.98 -12.35
CA GLY A 49 15.02 11.74 -11.12
C GLY A 49 14.13 11.28 -9.96
N GLN A 50 14.12 12.07 -8.89
CA GLN A 50 13.52 11.71 -7.61
C GLN A 50 12.00 11.52 -7.70
N GLU A 51 11.32 12.36 -8.48
CA GLU A 51 9.88 12.29 -8.64
C GLU A 51 9.45 11.02 -9.39
N ASP A 52 10.14 10.68 -10.49
CA ASP A 52 9.89 9.42 -11.22
C ASP A 52 10.18 8.20 -10.34
N LEU A 53 11.25 8.23 -9.53
CA LEU A 53 11.52 7.18 -8.55
C LEU A 53 10.36 7.02 -7.55
N ASN A 54 9.90 8.12 -6.95
CA ASN A 54 8.80 8.10 -5.98
C ASN A 54 7.50 7.57 -6.60
N ARG A 55 7.16 7.98 -7.83
CA ARG A 55 5.99 7.46 -8.57
C ARG A 55 6.10 5.96 -8.85
N ARG A 56 7.28 5.48 -9.26
CA ARG A 56 7.52 4.05 -9.50
C ARG A 56 7.46 3.23 -8.22
N ILE A 57 7.95 3.77 -7.11
CA ILE A 57 7.80 3.15 -5.77
C ILE A 57 6.31 3.10 -5.40
N ALA A 58 5.54 4.15 -5.66
CA ALA A 58 4.10 4.16 -5.41
C ALA A 58 3.38 3.07 -6.23
N ALA A 59 3.66 2.96 -7.52
CA ALA A 59 3.08 1.92 -8.38
C ALA A 59 3.44 0.50 -7.90
N LEU A 60 4.71 0.28 -7.53
CA LEU A 60 5.17 -0.98 -6.92
C LEU A 60 4.38 -1.28 -5.63
N ALA A 61 4.29 -0.30 -4.74
CA ALA A 61 3.62 -0.44 -3.44
C ALA A 61 2.13 -0.79 -3.60
N VAL A 62 1.41 -0.12 -4.50
CA VAL A 62 0.01 -0.44 -4.77
C VAL A 62 -0.12 -1.84 -5.36
N SER A 63 0.81 -2.27 -6.22
CA SER A 63 0.81 -3.63 -6.78
C SER A 63 1.01 -4.68 -5.69
N GLU A 64 2.02 -4.51 -4.84
CA GLU A 64 2.30 -5.42 -3.73
C GLU A 64 1.13 -5.49 -2.73
N ALA A 65 0.49 -4.35 -2.45
CA ALA A 65 -0.72 -4.30 -1.63
C ALA A 65 -1.90 -5.02 -2.28
N ALA A 66 -2.09 -4.86 -3.59
CA ALA A 66 -3.13 -5.55 -4.36
C ALA A 66 -2.94 -7.06 -4.31
N ASP A 67 -1.70 -7.54 -4.47
CA ASP A 67 -1.38 -8.97 -4.45
C ASP A 67 -1.55 -9.55 -3.04
N ALA A 68 -1.15 -8.81 -1.99
CA ALA A 68 -1.32 -9.21 -0.60
C ALA A 68 -2.80 -9.32 -0.21
N VAL A 69 -3.62 -8.30 -0.53
CA VAL A 69 -5.06 -8.29 -0.24
C VAL A 69 -5.78 -9.35 -1.09
N GLY A 70 -5.49 -9.40 -2.39
CA GLY A 70 -6.11 -10.34 -3.32
C GLY A 70 -5.85 -11.80 -2.95
N SER A 71 -4.65 -12.12 -2.47
CA SER A 71 -4.32 -13.46 -1.97
C SER A 71 -5.02 -13.77 -0.64
N ALA A 72 -5.09 -12.80 0.27
CA ALA A 72 -5.67 -13.00 1.60
C ALA A 72 -7.18 -13.29 1.58
N VAL A 73 -7.91 -12.76 0.60
CA VAL A 73 -9.37 -12.93 0.52
C VAL A 73 -9.79 -14.22 -0.21
N GLN A 74 -8.86 -14.97 -0.80
CA GLN A 74 -9.21 -16.19 -1.54
C GLN A 74 -9.89 -17.21 -0.62
N GLY A 75 -11.04 -17.73 -1.06
CA GLY A 75 -11.83 -18.71 -0.32
C GLY A 75 -12.68 -18.15 0.82
N TYR A 76 -12.65 -16.83 1.07
CA TYR A 76 -13.48 -16.19 2.09
C TYR A 76 -14.65 -15.41 1.46
N ALA A 77 -15.71 -15.19 2.26
CA ALA A 77 -16.85 -14.36 1.91
C ALA A 77 -17.34 -13.53 3.11
N GLY A 78 -18.13 -12.49 2.84
CA GLY A 78 -18.75 -11.64 3.87
C GLY A 78 -17.74 -11.09 4.87
N ARG A 79 -18.03 -11.24 6.17
CA ARG A 79 -17.21 -10.73 7.27
C ARG A 79 -15.78 -11.27 7.24
N ASP A 80 -15.60 -12.54 6.90
CA ASP A 80 -14.26 -13.15 6.92
C ASP A 80 -13.39 -12.62 5.77
N ALA A 81 -14.00 -12.35 4.61
CA ALA A 81 -13.29 -11.69 3.50
C ALA A 81 -12.92 -10.25 3.86
N LEU A 82 -13.82 -9.51 4.52
CA LEU A 82 -13.54 -8.16 5.02
C LEU A 82 -12.37 -8.17 6.02
N ALA A 83 -12.42 -9.07 7.00
CA ALA A 83 -11.38 -9.22 8.00
C ALA A 83 -10.03 -9.57 7.36
N ALA A 84 -10.01 -10.52 6.43
CA ALA A 84 -8.80 -10.91 5.71
C ALA A 84 -8.20 -9.74 4.92
N ALA A 85 -9.03 -8.98 4.18
CA ALA A 85 -8.59 -7.84 3.41
C ALA A 85 -7.98 -6.74 4.29
N LEU A 86 -8.68 -6.36 5.37
CA LEU A 86 -8.24 -5.31 6.29
C LEU A 86 -6.95 -5.71 7.03
N ARG A 87 -6.84 -6.96 7.49
CA ARG A 87 -5.61 -7.46 8.13
C ARG A 87 -4.43 -7.47 7.16
N ALA A 88 -4.63 -7.94 5.93
CA ALA A 88 -3.59 -7.94 4.91
C ALA A 88 -3.11 -6.53 4.56
N PHE A 89 -4.04 -5.59 4.41
CA PHE A 89 -3.72 -4.19 4.12
C PHE A 89 -2.98 -3.53 5.30
N ARG A 90 -3.46 -3.70 6.54
CA ARG A 90 -2.74 -3.24 7.75
C ARG A 90 -1.34 -3.81 7.82
N ALA A 91 -1.18 -5.11 7.63
CA ALA A 91 0.13 -5.77 7.65
C ALA A 91 1.07 -5.23 6.58
N PHE A 92 0.57 -4.94 5.37
CA PHE A 92 1.35 -4.29 4.33
C PHE A 92 1.85 -2.90 4.76
N VAL A 93 0.95 -2.04 5.26
CA VAL A 93 1.30 -0.68 5.71
C VAL A 93 2.35 -0.71 6.81
N LEU A 94 2.21 -1.60 7.79
CA LEU A 94 3.15 -1.72 8.91
C LEU A 94 4.51 -2.29 8.48
N ARG A 95 4.54 -3.20 7.52
CA ARG A 95 5.77 -3.81 7.01
C ARG A 95 6.53 -2.89 6.05
N HIS A 96 5.80 -2.05 5.32
CA HIS A 96 6.33 -1.21 4.26
C HIS A 96 5.90 0.27 4.41
N PRO A 97 6.28 0.95 5.50
CA PRO A 97 5.79 2.29 5.80
C PRO A 97 6.24 3.33 4.77
N GLY A 98 7.48 3.22 4.25
CA GLY A 98 8.01 4.16 3.26
C GLY A 98 7.40 3.96 1.88
N ARG A 99 7.22 2.71 1.46
CA ARG A 99 6.48 2.38 0.23
C ARG A 99 5.04 2.87 0.29
N TYR A 100 4.38 2.62 1.41
CA TYR A 100 3.00 3.04 1.58
C TYR A 100 2.85 4.56 1.58
N ALA A 101 3.77 5.28 2.24
CA ALA A 101 3.82 6.73 2.20
C ALA A 101 3.87 7.27 0.76
N ALA A 102 4.62 6.60 -0.14
CA ALA A 102 4.73 7.02 -1.54
C ALA A 102 3.39 6.95 -2.31
N THR A 103 2.43 6.15 -1.83
CA THR A 103 1.10 6.05 -2.44
C THR A 103 0.15 7.16 -1.99
N THR A 104 0.49 7.89 -0.94
CA THR A 104 -0.40 8.91 -0.35
C THR A 104 -0.31 10.19 -1.16
N GLY A 105 -1.44 10.60 -1.76
CA GLY A 105 -1.50 11.82 -2.57
C GLY A 105 -1.00 11.66 -4.01
N VAL A 106 -0.72 10.44 -4.46
CA VAL A 106 -0.36 10.15 -5.85
C VAL A 106 -1.59 9.60 -6.59
N GLU A 107 -1.90 10.21 -7.72
CA GLU A 107 -2.94 9.75 -8.64
C GLU A 107 -2.31 9.25 -9.94
N PRO A 108 -2.87 8.21 -10.58
CA PRO A 108 -2.44 7.79 -11.91
C PRO A 108 -2.59 8.95 -12.89
N THR A 109 -1.57 9.15 -13.71
CA THR A 109 -1.52 10.24 -14.70
C THR A 109 -2.30 9.94 -15.98
N GLY A 110 -2.74 8.69 -16.16
CA GLY A 110 -3.51 8.23 -17.30
C GLY A 110 -3.71 6.71 -17.29
N PRO A 111 -4.42 6.14 -18.28
CA PRO A 111 -4.71 4.71 -18.34
C PRO A 111 -3.47 3.82 -18.48
N ASP A 112 -2.43 4.32 -19.16
CA ASP A 112 -1.17 3.58 -19.40
C ASP A 112 -0.19 3.69 -18.23
N ASP A 113 -0.55 4.42 -17.17
CA ASP A 113 0.24 4.52 -15.95
C ASP A 113 0.22 3.16 -15.21
N PRO A 114 1.38 2.55 -14.88
CA PRO A 114 1.44 1.31 -14.11
C PRO A 114 0.65 1.36 -12.79
N MET A 115 0.52 2.56 -12.19
CA MET A 115 -0.26 2.75 -10.99
C MET A 115 -1.77 2.60 -11.23
N ALA A 116 -2.26 2.87 -12.45
CA ALA A 116 -3.67 2.69 -12.80
C ALA A 116 -4.09 1.21 -12.71
N ASP A 117 -3.31 0.31 -13.30
CA ASP A 117 -3.57 -1.13 -13.23
C ASP A 117 -3.50 -1.66 -11.79
N ALA A 118 -2.45 -1.28 -11.06
CA ALA A 118 -2.27 -1.67 -9.67
C ALA A 118 -3.44 -1.20 -8.80
N SER A 119 -3.87 0.05 -8.97
CA SER A 119 -5.01 0.62 -8.23
C SER A 119 -6.31 -0.11 -8.58
N ARG A 120 -6.52 -0.41 -9.86
CA ARG A 120 -7.68 -1.20 -10.32
C ARG A 120 -7.71 -2.59 -9.69
N ARG A 121 -6.56 -3.27 -9.57
CA ARG A 121 -6.48 -4.58 -8.89
C ARG A 121 -6.79 -4.47 -7.40
N LEU A 122 -6.19 -3.51 -6.70
CA LEU A 122 -6.43 -3.29 -5.27
C LEU A 122 -7.90 -2.95 -4.98
N PHE A 123 -8.47 -1.99 -5.70
CA PHE A 123 -9.89 -1.64 -5.56
C PHE A 123 -10.81 -2.77 -6.01
N GLY A 124 -10.42 -3.54 -7.02
CA GLY A 124 -11.13 -4.75 -7.45
C GLY A 124 -11.25 -5.78 -6.33
N ALA A 125 -10.19 -6.02 -5.56
CA ALA A 125 -10.21 -6.92 -4.41
C ALA A 125 -11.18 -6.43 -3.32
N PHE A 126 -11.14 -5.14 -2.95
CA PHE A 126 -12.08 -4.58 -1.99
C PHE A 126 -13.53 -4.55 -2.51
N ARG A 127 -13.74 -4.22 -3.79
CA ARG A 127 -15.07 -4.31 -4.42
C ARG A 127 -15.62 -5.74 -4.38
N ALA A 128 -14.76 -6.74 -4.60
CA ALA A 128 -15.18 -8.14 -4.51
C ALA A 128 -15.64 -8.52 -3.08
N VAL A 129 -14.98 -8.00 -2.05
CA VAL A 129 -15.42 -8.13 -0.64
C VAL A 129 -16.77 -7.45 -0.43
N LEU A 130 -16.93 -6.22 -0.92
CA LEU A 130 -18.15 -5.42 -0.74
C LEU A 130 -19.39 -6.03 -1.40
N ARG A 131 -19.24 -6.91 -2.41
CA ARG A 131 -20.37 -7.66 -2.99
C ARG A 131 -21.12 -8.52 -1.96
N GLY A 132 -20.51 -8.84 -0.82
CA GLY A 132 -21.16 -9.55 0.28
C GLY A 132 -22.06 -8.70 1.18
N TYR A 133 -22.20 -7.39 0.92
CA TYR A 133 -22.88 -6.42 1.77
C TYR A 133 -24.08 -5.71 1.10
N GLU A 134 -24.53 -6.15 -0.08
CA GLU A 134 -25.71 -5.59 -0.80
C GLU A 134 -25.70 -4.06 -1.00
N ILE A 135 -24.52 -3.44 -0.98
CA ILE A 135 -24.35 -1.99 -1.12
C ILE A 135 -24.76 -1.53 -2.51
N ALA A 136 -25.55 -0.46 -2.59
CA ALA A 136 -25.92 0.15 -3.87
C ALA A 136 -24.68 0.60 -4.65
N GLU A 137 -24.66 0.45 -5.97
CA GLU A 137 -23.49 0.79 -6.79
C GLU A 137 -23.08 2.26 -6.65
N SER A 138 -24.04 3.17 -6.39
CA SER A 138 -23.77 4.59 -6.10
C SER A 138 -22.96 4.81 -4.82
N ASP A 139 -23.00 3.87 -3.88
CA ASP A 139 -22.39 3.99 -2.56
C ASP A 139 -21.08 3.21 -2.42
N VAL A 140 -20.72 2.39 -3.42
CA VAL A 140 -19.49 1.58 -3.41
C VAL A 140 -18.24 2.45 -3.24
N ASP A 141 -18.16 3.58 -3.91
CA ASP A 141 -17.01 4.48 -3.77
C ASP A 141 -16.94 5.13 -2.38
N HIS A 142 -18.09 5.38 -1.74
CA HIS A 142 -18.14 5.84 -0.36
C HIS A 142 -17.65 4.74 0.60
N ALA A 143 -18.09 3.50 0.41
CA ALA A 143 -17.63 2.35 1.20
C ALA A 143 -16.12 2.08 1.03
N LEU A 144 -15.59 2.15 -0.20
CA LEU A 144 -14.16 2.00 -0.47
C LEU A 144 -13.33 3.09 0.23
N ARG A 145 -13.75 4.35 0.15
CA ARG A 145 -13.07 5.47 0.83
C ARG A 145 -13.13 5.31 2.35
N MET A 146 -14.25 4.83 2.89
CA MET A 146 -14.40 4.53 4.32
C MET A 146 -13.42 3.43 4.76
N LEU A 147 -13.41 2.28 4.08
CA LEU A 147 -12.52 1.17 4.41
C LEU A 147 -11.05 1.57 4.32
N ARG A 148 -10.67 2.27 3.24
CA ARG A 148 -9.31 2.81 3.10
C ARG A 148 -8.97 3.77 4.23
N SER A 149 -9.85 4.71 4.58
CA SER A 149 -9.61 5.69 5.64
C SER A 149 -9.44 5.05 7.01
N LEU A 150 -10.31 4.10 7.35
CA LEU A 150 -10.23 3.35 8.61
C LEU A 150 -8.90 2.59 8.71
N CYS A 151 -8.53 1.85 7.66
CA CYS A 151 -7.33 1.04 7.69
C CYS A 151 -6.05 1.88 7.58
N HIS A 152 -6.05 2.93 6.76
CA HIS A 152 -4.98 3.92 6.66
C HIS A 152 -4.72 4.55 8.01
N GLY A 153 -5.74 5.18 8.63
CA GLY A 153 -5.61 5.87 9.89
C GLY A 153 -5.13 4.94 11.01
N PHE A 154 -5.69 3.74 11.11
CA PHE A 154 -5.26 2.79 12.13
C PHE A 154 -3.80 2.37 11.94
N ALA A 155 -3.41 1.96 10.73
CA ALA A 155 -2.08 1.42 10.48
C ALA A 155 -0.99 2.49 10.54
N THR A 156 -1.25 3.73 10.09
CA THR A 156 -0.27 4.83 10.17
C THR A 156 -0.10 5.32 11.60
N LEU A 157 -1.19 5.46 12.37
CA LEU A 157 -1.11 5.77 13.80
C LEU A 157 -0.36 4.67 14.57
N GLN A 158 -0.64 3.40 14.29
CA GLN A 158 0.09 2.29 14.89
C GLN A 158 1.58 2.32 14.54
N GLY A 159 1.93 2.48 13.26
CA GLY A 159 3.32 2.50 12.78
C GLY A 159 4.13 3.65 13.39
N ALA A 160 3.47 4.78 13.70
CA ALA A 160 4.07 5.91 14.41
C ALA A 160 4.17 5.73 15.94
N GLY A 161 3.78 4.55 16.47
CA GLY A 161 3.75 4.30 17.92
C GLY A 161 2.67 5.11 18.65
N GLY A 162 1.56 5.44 17.97
CA GLY A 162 0.49 6.30 18.49
C GLY A 162 -0.41 5.66 19.55
N PHE A 163 -0.35 4.34 19.73
CA PHE A 163 -1.23 3.59 20.65
C PHE A 163 -0.53 3.21 21.97
N ARG A 164 -0.01 4.19 22.71
CA ARG A 164 0.78 3.98 23.95
C ARG A 164 -0.06 3.77 25.23
N TRP A 165 -1.34 3.46 25.08
CA TRP A 165 -2.28 3.19 26.19
C TRP A 165 -2.47 1.68 26.39
N SER A 166 -3.22 1.28 27.42
CA SER A 166 -3.23 -0.09 27.96
C SER A 166 -3.92 -1.17 27.12
N ALA A 167 -4.69 -0.81 26.09
CA ALA A 167 -5.41 -1.78 25.27
C ALA A 167 -4.48 -2.48 24.27
N ASP A 168 -4.72 -3.76 24.01
CA ASP A 168 -4.01 -4.48 22.97
C ASP A 168 -4.37 -3.91 21.57
N VAL A 169 -3.34 -3.76 20.73
CA VAL A 169 -3.50 -3.12 19.42
C VAL A 169 -4.20 -4.06 18.43
N ASP A 170 -3.95 -5.36 18.52
CA ASP A 170 -4.62 -6.33 17.65
C ASP A 170 -6.10 -6.47 18.03
N GLU A 171 -6.43 -6.49 19.33
CA GLU A 171 -7.82 -6.44 19.82
C GLU A 171 -8.53 -5.17 19.31
N SER A 172 -7.87 -4.01 19.39
CA SER A 172 -8.42 -2.74 18.89
C SER A 172 -8.68 -2.79 17.38
N PHE A 173 -7.86 -3.51 16.61
CA PHE A 173 -8.08 -3.69 15.19
C PHE A 173 -9.26 -4.61 14.89
N GLU A 174 -9.45 -5.67 15.68
CA GLU A 174 -10.64 -6.52 15.58
C GLU A 174 -11.93 -5.76 15.89
N TRP A 175 -11.89 -4.81 16.83
CA TRP A 175 -12.99 -3.86 17.07
C TRP A 175 -13.30 -3.01 15.83
N LEU A 176 -12.28 -2.49 15.14
CA LEU A 176 -12.45 -1.73 13.91
C LEU A 176 -13.07 -2.59 12.78
N ILE A 177 -12.64 -3.83 12.62
CA ILE A 177 -13.24 -4.78 11.66
C ILE A 177 -14.71 -5.03 12.00
N ALA A 178 -15.03 -5.29 13.27
CA ALA A 178 -16.41 -5.52 13.71
C ALA A 178 -17.29 -4.27 13.58
N PHE A 179 -16.72 -3.08 13.73
CA PHE A 179 -17.42 -1.82 13.46
C PHE A 179 -17.71 -1.67 11.95
N ALA A 180 -16.71 -1.89 11.09
CA ALA A 180 -16.87 -1.81 9.65
C ALA A 180 -17.90 -2.82 9.12
N ASP A 181 -17.85 -4.09 9.56
CA ASP A 181 -18.82 -5.12 9.17
C ASP A 181 -20.26 -4.72 9.52
N ARG A 182 -20.50 -4.25 10.76
CA ARG A 182 -21.83 -3.81 11.20
C ARG A 182 -22.31 -2.57 10.44
N GLY A 183 -21.41 -1.62 10.19
CA GLY A 183 -21.73 -0.42 9.42
C GLY A 183 -22.14 -0.75 7.98
N LEU A 184 -21.37 -1.60 7.30
CA LEU A 184 -21.67 -2.02 5.93
C LEU A 184 -22.97 -2.83 5.82
N ARG A 185 -23.33 -3.63 6.83
CA ARG A 185 -24.61 -4.37 6.88
C ARG A 185 -25.84 -3.50 7.11
N ALA A 186 -25.64 -2.27 7.58
CA ALA A 186 -26.72 -1.33 7.90
C ALA A 186 -26.94 -0.29 6.79
N MET A 187 -26.15 -0.35 5.71
CA MET A 187 -26.33 0.43 4.48
C MET A 187 -27.38 -0.26 3.60
#